data_AF-A0A7C8AB37-F1
#
_entry.id   AF-A0A7C8AB37-F1
#
_cell.length_a   1.000
_cell.length_b   1.000
_cell.length_c   1.000
_cell.angle_alpha   90.00
_cell.angle_beta   90.00
_cell.angle_gamma   90.00
#
_symmetry.space_group_name_H-M   'P 1'
#
loop_
_entity.id
_entity.type
_entity.pdbx_description
1 polymer ?
#
loop_
_entity_poly.entity_id
_entity_poly.type
_entity_poly.pdbx_seq_one_letter_code
_entity_poly.pdbx_strand_id
1 'polypeptide(L)'
;MIKNVPGTLNLNVKQTVMMSSQRILKLVHFSSTSWFVASTGLLLILALRQAGAGWWLIFSLSGYSAVLIFLLISLYLFAIFRGVVQPSKHEHPLTTSIYYMTFYDISPFLGAFAGLLSTAGGADTAQQLATISIGTLATTFFVWIVLDPAIGSVEMMLPASREHHRRRQAHIQAMREKQRIDNERLLVKLKEKESLQQQQLLQILPPMARKLAELLGEYATKGGDIEPEVVQIGARAWRLGGIICMRQLHELATEAHKEQLQGRRFIDHIAFWWDGIGSWQAPLLVETLRKTA
;
A
#
# COMPACT_ATOMS: atom_id res chain seq x y z
N MET A 1 -27.63 48.95 -33.47
CA MET A 1 -26.59 49.10 -32.43
C MET A 1 -26.15 47.70 -31.99
N ILE A 2 -25.20 47.09 -32.71
CA ILE A 2 -24.73 45.72 -32.44
C ILE A 2 -23.42 45.84 -31.64
N LYS A 3 -23.45 45.41 -30.38
CA LYS A 3 -22.27 45.37 -29.50
C LYS A 3 -21.38 44.20 -29.94
N ASN A 4 -20.23 44.51 -30.54
CA ASN A 4 -19.14 43.56 -30.69
C ASN A 4 -18.67 43.11 -29.29
N VAL A 5 -18.65 41.80 -29.03
CA VAL A 5 -18.13 41.18 -27.80
C VAL A 5 -16.72 40.67 -28.09
N PRO A 6 -15.65 41.37 -27.68
CA PRO A 6 -14.27 41.05 -28.01
C PRO A 6 -13.67 40.03 -27.02
N GLY A 7 -14.32 38.86 -26.84
CA GLY A 7 -13.91 37.88 -25.83
C GLY A 7 -13.84 36.42 -26.27
N THR A 8 -14.54 36.02 -27.33
CA THR A 8 -14.71 34.61 -27.70
C THR A 8 -13.65 34.06 -28.66
N LEU A 9 -13.04 34.90 -29.50
CA LEU A 9 -11.96 34.46 -30.41
C LEU A 9 -10.68 34.05 -29.67
N ASN A 10 -10.38 34.71 -28.54
CA ASN A 10 -9.12 34.55 -27.82
C ASN A 10 -9.04 33.21 -27.05
N LEU A 11 -10.20 32.66 -26.64
CA LEU A 11 -10.28 31.36 -25.95
C LEU A 11 -10.03 30.18 -26.90
N ASN A 12 -10.58 30.24 -28.12
CA ASN A 12 -10.41 29.17 -29.12
C ASN A 12 -8.98 29.06 -29.63
N VAL A 13 -8.30 30.20 -29.85
CA VAL A 13 -6.87 30.23 -30.24
C VAL A 13 -6.00 29.69 -29.09
N LYS A 14 -6.29 30.06 -27.84
CA LYS A 14 -5.54 29.58 -26.68
C LYS A 14 -5.71 28.07 -26.46
N GLN A 15 -6.91 27.53 -26.69
CA GLN A 15 -7.16 26.09 -26.62
C GLN A 15 -6.47 25.30 -27.74
N THR A 16 -6.49 25.78 -28.99
CA THR A 16 -5.81 25.10 -30.11
C THR A 16 -4.29 25.11 -29.94
N VAL A 17 -3.70 26.22 -29.49
CA VAL A 17 -2.26 26.29 -29.17
C VAL A 17 -1.87 25.34 -28.03
N MET A 18 -2.70 25.24 -26.98
CA MET A 18 -2.47 24.28 -25.89
C MET A 18 -2.51 22.82 -26.38
N MET A 19 -3.48 22.46 -27.22
CA MET A 19 -3.60 21.10 -27.75
C MET A 19 -2.43 20.71 -28.66
N SER A 20 -1.93 21.65 -29.48
CA SER A 20 -0.77 21.43 -30.36
C SER A 20 0.52 21.23 -29.56
N SER A 21 0.76 22.09 -28.57
CA SER A 21 1.96 22.03 -27.72
C SER A 21 2.06 20.72 -26.93
N GLN A 22 0.94 20.19 -26.43
CA GLN A 22 0.91 18.90 -25.74
C GLN A 22 1.26 17.72 -26.66
N ARG A 23 0.86 17.77 -27.93
CA ARG A 23 1.22 16.72 -28.91
C ARG A 23 2.71 16.76 -29.22
N ILE A 24 3.28 17.96 -29.38
CA ILE A 24 4.72 18.14 -29.60
C ILE A 24 5.51 17.61 -28.41
N LEU A 25 5.13 17.97 -27.18
CA LEU A 25 5.81 17.49 -25.97
C LEU A 25 5.77 15.95 -25.87
N LYS A 26 4.62 15.32 -26.14
CA LYS A 26 4.50 13.85 -26.16
C LYS A 26 5.40 13.21 -27.21
N LEU A 27 5.49 13.81 -28.39
CA LEU A 27 6.35 13.31 -29.46
C LEU A 27 7.83 13.45 -29.10
N VAL A 28 8.24 14.60 -28.55
CA VAL A 28 9.61 14.83 -28.08
C VAL A 28 9.97 13.83 -26.99
N HIS A 29 9.08 13.63 -26.00
CA HIS A 29 9.27 12.65 -24.93
C HIS A 29 9.43 11.22 -25.46
N PHE A 30 8.56 10.80 -26.39
CA PHE A 30 8.62 9.47 -26.98
C PHE A 30 9.91 9.25 -27.79
N SER A 31 10.29 10.23 -28.62
CA SER A 31 11.52 10.18 -29.41
C SER A 31 12.76 10.16 -28.52
N SER A 32 12.77 10.97 -27.47
CA SER A 32 13.84 11.05 -26.49
C SER A 32 14.01 9.73 -25.72
N THR A 33 12.90 9.15 -25.27
CA THR A 33 12.90 7.85 -24.58
C THR A 33 13.40 6.74 -25.50
N SER A 34 12.92 6.71 -26.75
CA SER A 34 13.36 5.74 -27.76
C SER A 34 14.85 5.86 -28.06
N TRP A 35 15.35 7.11 -28.18
CA TRP A 35 16.77 7.40 -28.39
C TRP A 35 17.65 6.97 -27.21
N PHE A 36 17.21 7.25 -25.99
CA PHE A 36 17.89 6.85 -24.76
C PHE A 36 18.00 5.32 -24.65
N VAL A 37 16.90 4.61 -24.93
CA VAL A 37 16.88 3.14 -24.94
C VAL A 37 17.81 2.58 -26.02
N ALA A 38 17.81 3.16 -27.23
CA ALA A 38 18.72 2.76 -28.29
C ALA A 38 20.19 2.97 -27.90
N SER A 39 20.54 4.13 -27.31
CA SER A 39 21.89 4.43 -26.81
C SER A 39 22.33 3.45 -25.72
N THR A 40 21.44 3.12 -24.79
CA THR A 40 21.69 2.14 -23.72
C THR A 40 21.90 0.74 -24.31
N GLY A 41 21.03 0.33 -25.24
CA GLY A 41 21.13 -0.95 -25.94
C GLY A 41 22.42 -1.08 -26.73
N LEU A 42 22.85 -0.02 -27.42
CA LEU A 42 24.12 -0.01 -28.16
C LEU A 42 25.31 -0.19 -27.22
N LEU A 43 25.37 0.56 -26.12
CA LEU A 43 26.46 0.42 -25.15
C LEU A 43 26.47 -0.95 -24.48
N LEU A 44 25.29 -1.51 -24.21
CA LEU A 44 25.16 -2.87 -23.70
C LEU A 44 25.73 -3.88 -24.69
N ILE A 45 25.37 -3.78 -25.98
CA ILE A 45 25.90 -4.67 -27.04
C ILE A 45 27.42 -4.53 -27.16
N LEU A 46 27.94 -3.30 -27.14
CA LEU A 46 29.39 -3.06 -27.21
C LEU A 46 30.11 -3.64 -25.99
N ALA A 47 29.57 -3.46 -24.79
CA ALA A 47 30.11 -4.04 -23.56
C ALA A 47 30.09 -5.58 -23.61
N LEU A 48 28.99 -6.19 -24.07
CA LEU A 48 28.87 -7.64 -24.24
C LEU A 48 29.88 -8.18 -25.26
N ARG A 49 30.10 -7.45 -26.37
CA ARG A 49 31.08 -7.82 -27.38
C ARG A 49 32.51 -7.72 -26.84
N GLN A 50 32.82 -6.67 -26.09
CA GLN A 50 34.13 -6.49 -25.45
C GLN A 50 34.42 -7.58 -24.40
N ALA A 51 33.39 -8.08 -23.72
CA ALA A 51 33.52 -9.14 -22.72
C ALA A 51 33.79 -10.55 -23.31
N GLY A 52 33.73 -10.74 -24.63
CA GLY A 52 34.02 -12.04 -25.29
C GLY A 52 33.11 -13.19 -24.82
N ALA A 53 33.54 -14.45 -24.86
CA ALA A 53 32.78 -15.61 -24.33
C ALA A 53 32.73 -15.69 -22.78
N GLY A 54 33.22 -14.67 -22.07
CA GLY A 54 33.29 -14.58 -20.61
C GLY A 54 31.97 -14.19 -19.93
N TRP A 55 30.82 -14.46 -20.55
CA TRP A 55 29.50 -14.00 -20.06
C TRP A 55 29.15 -14.61 -18.69
N TRP A 56 29.71 -15.78 -18.40
CA TRP A 56 29.66 -16.43 -17.08
C TRP A 56 30.36 -15.60 -15.99
N LEU A 57 31.36 -14.78 -16.34
CA LEU A 57 32.14 -13.95 -15.42
C LEU A 57 31.46 -12.60 -15.10
N ILE A 58 30.54 -12.14 -15.96
CA ILE A 58 29.67 -10.97 -15.73
C ILE A 58 28.61 -11.28 -14.65
N PHE A 59 28.30 -12.56 -14.42
CA PHE A 59 27.49 -13.04 -13.29
C PHE A 59 28.31 -13.41 -12.05
N SER A 60 29.64 -13.50 -12.15
CA SER A 60 30.47 -13.39 -10.94
C SER A 60 30.30 -11.98 -10.40
N LEU A 61 30.37 -11.82 -9.08
CA LEU A 61 30.25 -10.56 -8.33
C LEU A 61 31.41 -9.57 -8.63
N SER A 62 31.84 -9.46 -9.89
CA SER A 62 32.84 -8.53 -10.38
C SER A 62 32.19 -7.19 -10.74
N GLY A 63 32.94 -6.10 -10.65
CA GLY A 63 32.44 -4.72 -10.68
C GLY A 63 31.54 -4.33 -11.86
N TYR A 64 31.60 -5.04 -12.99
CA TYR A 64 30.71 -4.80 -14.14
C TYR A 64 29.26 -5.21 -13.87
N SER A 65 29.03 -6.28 -13.10
CA SER A 65 27.70 -6.71 -12.69
C SER A 65 27.06 -5.69 -11.75
N ALA A 66 27.86 -5.14 -10.83
CA ALA A 66 27.42 -4.11 -9.89
C ALA A 66 26.98 -2.83 -10.63
N VAL A 67 27.69 -2.41 -11.67
CA VAL A 67 27.30 -1.25 -12.50
C VAL A 67 25.99 -1.50 -13.24
N LEU A 68 25.79 -2.70 -13.80
CA LEU A 68 24.57 -3.05 -14.51
C LEU A 68 23.37 -3.19 -13.56
N ILE A 69 23.56 -3.81 -12.40
CA ILE A 69 22.55 -3.87 -11.33
C ILE A 69 22.22 -2.47 -10.82
N PHE A 70 23.22 -1.63 -10.57
CA PHE A 70 23.01 -0.26 -10.13
C PHE A 70 22.26 0.56 -11.19
N LEU A 71 22.58 0.38 -12.47
CA LEU A 71 21.88 1.01 -13.59
C LEU A 71 20.42 0.54 -13.68
N LEU A 72 20.16 -0.77 -13.55
CA LEU A 72 18.81 -1.33 -13.54
C LEU A 72 18.00 -0.87 -12.33
N ILE A 73 18.59 -0.87 -11.13
CA ILE A 73 17.97 -0.34 -9.91
C ILE A 73 17.67 1.16 -10.08
N SER A 74 18.59 1.93 -10.65
CA SER A 74 18.39 3.37 -10.90
C SER A 74 17.25 3.59 -11.88
N LEU A 75 17.19 2.84 -12.98
CA LEU A 75 16.09 2.89 -13.95
C LEU A 75 14.75 2.46 -13.35
N TYR A 76 14.76 1.44 -12.49
CA TYR A 76 13.57 0.93 -11.82
C TYR A 76 13.02 1.92 -10.78
N LEU A 77 13.88 2.42 -9.89
CA LEU A 77 13.51 3.45 -8.92
C LEU A 77 13.01 4.70 -9.65
N PHE A 78 13.66 5.08 -10.76
CA PHE A 78 13.20 6.17 -11.60
C PHE A 78 11.78 5.98 -12.11
N ALA A 79 11.46 4.80 -12.67
CA ALA A 79 10.12 4.49 -13.17
C ALA A 79 9.06 4.58 -12.06
N ILE A 80 9.37 4.11 -10.85
CA ILE A 80 8.47 4.15 -9.69
C ILE A 80 8.29 5.58 -9.17
N PHE A 81 9.38 6.29 -8.88
CA PHE A 81 9.30 7.63 -8.31
C PHE A 81 8.62 8.63 -9.27
N ARG A 82 8.86 8.50 -10.58
CA ARG A 82 8.21 9.33 -11.60
C ARG A 82 6.72 8.98 -11.78
N GLY A 83 6.33 7.71 -11.56
CA GLY A 83 4.95 7.26 -11.71
C GLY A 83 4.05 7.59 -10.50
N VAL A 84 4.62 7.64 -9.29
CA VAL A 84 3.84 7.73 -8.05
C VAL A 84 3.57 9.17 -7.61
N VAL A 85 4.41 10.14 -8.00
CA VAL A 85 4.25 11.54 -7.58
C VAL A 85 3.95 12.38 -8.82
N GLN A 86 2.67 12.69 -9.05
CA GLN A 86 2.32 13.83 -9.90
C GLN A 86 2.39 15.10 -9.05
N PRO A 87 3.45 15.91 -9.15
CA PRO A 87 3.53 17.15 -8.41
C PRO A 87 2.38 18.06 -8.83
N SER A 88 1.65 18.59 -7.85
CA SER A 88 0.61 19.56 -8.15
C SER A 88 1.29 20.83 -8.71
N LYS A 89 0.76 21.39 -9.81
CA LYS A 89 1.33 22.59 -10.48
C LYS A 89 1.55 23.78 -9.53
N HIS A 90 0.82 23.79 -8.41
CA HIS A 90 0.87 24.86 -7.42
C HIS A 90 2.04 24.72 -6.43
N GLU A 91 2.58 23.51 -6.25
CA GLU A 91 3.68 23.27 -5.30
C GLU A 91 5.05 23.28 -5.97
N HIS A 92 5.06 23.01 -7.27
CA HIS A 92 6.25 22.74 -8.06
C HIS A 92 6.26 23.58 -9.34
N PRO A 93 6.26 24.93 -9.23
CA PRO A 93 6.05 25.81 -10.38
C PRO A 93 7.19 25.76 -11.40
N LEU A 94 8.41 25.40 -11.00
CA LEU A 94 9.56 25.30 -11.90
C LEU A 94 9.58 23.94 -12.59
N THR A 95 9.43 22.84 -11.84
CA THR A 95 9.49 21.47 -12.38
C THR A 95 8.23 21.09 -13.16
N THR A 96 7.10 21.77 -12.92
CA THR A 96 5.88 21.63 -13.76
C THR A 96 5.79 22.65 -14.90
N SER A 97 6.78 23.54 -15.02
CA SER A 97 6.86 24.50 -16.12
C SER A 97 7.14 23.78 -17.44
N ILE A 98 6.52 24.25 -18.53
CA ILE A 98 6.73 23.69 -19.87
C ILE A 98 8.20 23.78 -20.31
N TYR A 99 8.91 24.81 -19.87
CA TYR A 99 10.32 24.99 -20.17
C TYR A 99 11.18 23.91 -19.53
N TYR A 100 10.92 23.58 -18.26
CA TYR A 100 11.63 22.52 -17.56
C TYR A 100 11.32 21.16 -18.15
N MET A 101 10.03 20.85 -18.39
CA MET A 101 9.63 19.57 -18.99
C MET A 101 10.27 19.40 -20.37
N THR A 102 10.29 20.45 -21.20
CA THR A 102 10.92 20.41 -22.52
C THR A 102 12.44 20.25 -22.43
N PHE A 103 13.11 21.00 -21.56
CA PHE A 103 14.55 20.85 -21.32
C PHE A 103 14.90 19.42 -20.87
N TYR A 104 14.12 18.91 -19.93
CA TYR A 104 14.29 17.58 -19.38
C TYR A 104 14.11 16.51 -20.46
N ASP A 105 13.04 16.60 -21.26
CA ASP A 105 12.79 15.66 -22.35
C ASP A 105 13.82 15.76 -23.48
N ILE A 106 14.45 16.92 -23.71
CA ILE A 106 15.50 17.08 -24.74
C ILE A 106 16.89 16.67 -24.21
N SER A 107 17.07 16.47 -22.91
CA SER A 107 18.37 16.15 -22.30
C SER A 107 19.15 14.99 -22.94
N PRO A 108 18.52 13.87 -23.39
CA PRO A 108 19.25 12.79 -24.08
C PRO A 108 19.86 13.24 -25.41
N PHE A 109 19.18 14.14 -26.13
CA PHE A 109 19.66 14.72 -27.38
C PHE A 109 20.77 15.74 -27.15
N LEU A 110 20.70 16.54 -26.07
CA LEU A 110 21.80 17.43 -25.69
C LEU A 110 23.07 16.63 -25.35
N GLY A 111 22.91 15.49 -24.67
CA GLY A 111 24.01 14.57 -24.40
C GLY A 111 24.58 13.95 -25.67
N ALA A 112 23.72 13.54 -26.61
CA ALA A 112 24.15 13.03 -27.92
C ALA A 112 24.97 14.07 -28.68
N PHE A 113 24.49 15.32 -28.69
CA PHE A 113 25.16 16.44 -29.34
C PHE A 113 26.51 16.77 -28.70
N ALA A 114 26.59 16.77 -27.36
CA ALA A 114 27.85 16.93 -26.64
C ALA A 114 28.84 15.82 -26.98
N GLY A 115 28.38 14.57 -27.04
CA GLY A 115 29.19 13.43 -27.47
C GLY A 115 29.69 13.58 -28.91
N LEU A 116 28.83 14.01 -29.84
CA LEU A 116 29.21 14.26 -31.22
C LEU A 116 30.32 15.33 -31.31
N LEU A 117 30.14 16.48 -30.65
CA LEU A 117 31.11 17.56 -30.63
C LEU A 117 32.47 17.11 -30.08
N SER A 118 32.49 16.24 -29.06
CA SER A 118 33.73 15.73 -28.47
C SER A 118 34.56 14.85 -29.43
N THR A 119 33.93 14.34 -30.49
CA THR A 119 34.58 13.46 -31.49
C THR A 119 34.80 14.14 -32.85
N ALA A 120 34.52 15.44 -32.94
CA ALA A 120 34.75 16.27 -34.12
C ALA A 120 36.27 16.46 -34.34
N GLY A 121 36.93 15.42 -34.85
CA GLY A 121 38.38 15.40 -35.03
C GLY A 121 38.95 14.13 -35.69
N GLY A 122 38.11 13.25 -36.24
CA GLY A 122 38.58 12.06 -36.99
C GLY A 122 38.49 10.74 -36.24
N ALA A 123 37.58 10.60 -35.27
CA ALA A 123 37.32 9.30 -34.65
C ALA A 123 36.66 8.32 -35.63
N ASP A 124 36.92 7.02 -35.46
CA ASP A 124 36.21 5.97 -36.21
C ASP A 124 34.70 6.00 -35.89
N THR A 125 33.89 5.57 -36.84
CA THR A 125 32.42 5.49 -36.75
C THR A 125 31.93 4.78 -35.49
N ALA A 126 32.55 3.65 -35.12
CA ALA A 126 32.19 2.92 -33.91
C ALA A 126 32.49 3.71 -32.63
N GLN A 127 33.62 4.42 -32.60
CA GLN A 127 34.01 5.25 -31.47
C GLN A 127 33.10 6.48 -31.36
N GLN A 128 32.74 7.11 -32.49
CA GLN A 128 31.77 8.21 -32.52
C GLN A 128 30.42 7.79 -31.93
N LEU A 129 29.87 6.66 -32.38
CA LEU A 129 28.59 6.13 -31.88
C LEU A 129 28.65 5.80 -30.38
N ALA A 130 29.76 5.22 -29.91
CA ALA A 130 29.96 4.95 -28.49
C ALA A 130 30.00 6.24 -27.66
N THR A 131 30.75 7.26 -28.11
CA THR A 131 30.87 8.54 -27.41
C THR A 131 29.54 9.32 -27.40
N ILE A 132 28.78 9.29 -28.50
CA ILE A 132 27.42 9.84 -28.56
C ILE A 132 26.53 9.17 -27.50
N SER A 133 26.57 7.85 -27.43
CA SER A 133 25.75 7.09 -26.47
C SER A 133 26.15 7.35 -25.02
N ILE A 134 27.46 7.47 -24.74
CA ILE A 134 27.98 7.85 -23.43
C ILE A 134 27.51 9.26 -23.06
N GLY A 135 27.61 10.21 -23.99
CA GLY A 135 27.13 11.58 -23.80
C GLY A 135 25.63 11.61 -23.47
N THR A 136 24.81 10.87 -24.22
CA THR A 136 23.38 10.70 -23.93
C THR A 136 23.15 10.21 -22.51
N LEU A 137 23.76 9.08 -22.11
CA LEU A 137 23.59 8.54 -20.76
C LEU A 137 24.06 9.53 -19.68
N ALA A 138 25.26 10.07 -19.82
CA ALA A 138 25.88 10.94 -18.82
C ALA A 138 25.03 12.20 -18.58
N THR A 139 24.55 12.86 -19.64
CA THR A 139 23.70 14.03 -19.50
C THR A 139 22.35 13.69 -18.88
N THR A 140 21.70 12.59 -19.30
CA THR A 140 20.43 12.17 -18.71
C THR A 140 20.57 11.86 -17.22
N PHE A 141 21.58 11.09 -16.83
CA PHE A 141 21.84 10.78 -15.42
C PHE A 141 22.21 12.03 -14.62
N PHE A 142 22.99 12.96 -15.17
CA PHE A 142 23.30 14.22 -14.51
C PHE A 142 22.03 15.04 -14.23
N VAL A 143 21.15 15.17 -15.23
CA VAL A 143 19.88 15.88 -15.06
C VAL A 143 19.03 15.20 -13.98
N TRP A 144 19.00 13.87 -13.94
CA TRP A 144 18.17 13.12 -12.97
C TRP A 144 18.74 13.13 -11.55
N ILE A 145 20.04 12.90 -11.39
CA ILE A 145 20.67 12.69 -10.08
C ILE A 145 21.05 14.02 -9.44
N VAL A 146 21.48 15.00 -10.22
CA VAL A 146 22.02 16.26 -9.71
C VAL A 146 21.02 17.38 -9.89
N LEU A 147 20.54 17.60 -11.12
CA LEU A 147 19.75 18.78 -11.42
C LEU A 147 18.33 18.72 -10.84
N ASP A 148 17.66 17.56 -10.93
CA ASP A 148 16.28 17.40 -10.46
C ASP A 148 16.17 17.60 -8.92
N PRO A 149 17.03 16.99 -8.07
CA PRO A 149 17.01 17.28 -6.63
C PRO A 149 17.43 18.72 -6.29
N ALA A 150 18.36 19.31 -7.06
CA ALA A 150 18.78 20.69 -6.87
C ALA A 150 17.63 21.67 -7.13
N ILE A 151 16.90 21.49 -8.23
CA ILE A 151 15.73 22.33 -8.55
C ILE A 151 14.61 22.08 -7.55
N GLY A 152 14.33 20.83 -7.17
CA GLY A 152 13.35 20.54 -6.12
C GLY A 152 13.69 21.23 -4.79
N SER A 153 14.97 21.28 -4.42
CA SER A 153 15.44 22.00 -3.23
C SER A 153 15.23 23.51 -3.34
N VAL A 154 15.49 24.09 -4.52
CA VAL A 154 15.22 25.50 -4.81
C VAL A 154 13.71 25.80 -4.75
N GLU A 155 12.87 24.91 -5.29
CA GLU A 155 11.42 25.04 -5.22
C GLU A 155 10.91 25.07 -3.78
N MET A 156 11.47 24.22 -2.90
CA MET A 156 11.13 24.22 -1.47
C MET A 156 11.52 25.52 -0.74
N MET A 157 12.41 26.32 -1.32
CA MET A 157 12.74 27.65 -0.80
C MET A 157 11.73 28.72 -1.24
N LEU A 158 10.93 28.47 -2.28
CA LEU A 158 9.95 29.43 -2.76
C LEU A 158 8.79 29.59 -1.75
N PRO A 159 8.36 30.83 -1.46
CA PRO A 159 7.32 31.10 -0.46
C PRO A 159 5.98 30.46 -0.83
N ALA A 160 5.62 30.43 -2.12
CA ALA A 160 4.40 29.81 -2.61
C ALA A 160 4.38 28.28 -2.36
N SER A 161 5.50 27.60 -2.61
CA SER A 161 5.61 26.15 -2.36
C SER A 161 5.48 25.83 -0.87
N ARG A 162 6.14 26.62 -0.02
CA ARG A 162 6.07 26.47 1.46
C ARG A 162 4.64 26.65 1.98
N GLU A 163 3.91 27.62 1.47
CA GLU A 163 2.53 27.87 1.89
C GLU A 163 1.61 26.70 1.51
N HIS A 164 1.70 26.20 0.27
CA HIS A 164 0.91 25.05 -0.16
C HIS A 164 1.26 23.78 0.61
N HIS A 165 2.55 23.55 0.89
CA HIS A 165 2.98 22.43 1.69
C HIS A 165 2.40 22.49 3.12
N ARG A 166 2.47 23.65 3.77
CA ARG A 166 1.86 23.87 5.09
C ARG A 166 0.34 23.65 5.07
N ARG A 167 -0.36 24.17 4.06
CA ARG A 167 -1.82 23.98 3.91
C ARG A 167 -2.20 22.51 3.78
N ARG A 168 -1.45 21.72 3.00
CA ARG A 168 -1.68 20.27 2.90
C ARG A 168 -1.39 19.55 4.19
N GLN A 169 -0.29 19.86 4.87
CA GLN A 169 0.02 19.26 6.15
C GLN A 169 -1.08 19.55 7.19
N ALA A 170 -1.55 20.80 7.26
CA ALA A 170 -2.66 21.18 8.13
C ALA A 170 -3.96 20.45 7.75
N HIS A 171 -4.25 20.29 6.46
CA HIS A 171 -5.41 19.53 6.00
C HIS A 171 -5.34 18.04 6.36
N ILE A 172 -4.17 17.41 6.16
CA ILE A 172 -3.94 16.01 6.52
C ILE A 172 -4.07 15.82 8.04
N GLN A 173 -3.53 16.74 8.84
CA GLN A 173 -3.66 16.72 10.29
C GLN A 173 -5.13 16.88 10.73
N ALA A 174 -5.86 17.83 10.15
CA ALA A 174 -7.28 18.01 10.44
C ALA A 174 -8.12 16.78 10.08
N MET A 175 -7.81 16.12 8.95
CA MET A 175 -8.47 14.87 8.54
C MET A 175 -8.18 13.72 9.50
N ARG A 176 -6.92 13.56 9.96
CA ARG A 176 -6.54 12.55 10.94
C ARG A 176 -7.23 12.77 12.28
N GLU A 177 -7.29 14.02 12.73
CA GLU A 177 -7.96 14.35 13.99
C GLU A 177 -9.46 14.07 13.92
N LYS A 178 -10.11 14.44 12.80
CA LYS A 178 -11.52 14.10 12.58
C LYS A 178 -11.75 12.59 12.59
N GLN A 179 -10.92 11.82 11.89
CA GLN A 179 -11.01 10.36 11.88
C GLN A 179 -10.81 9.77 13.27
N ARG A 180 -9.88 10.32 14.05
CA ARG A 180 -9.65 9.90 15.44
C ARG A 180 -10.88 10.13 16.30
N ILE A 181 -11.45 11.33 16.25
CA ILE A 181 -12.67 11.68 17.01
C ILE A 181 -13.85 10.77 16.60
N ASP A 182 -14.02 10.53 15.29
CA ASP A 182 -15.09 9.67 14.79
C ASP A 182 -14.89 8.21 15.24
N ASN A 183 -13.65 7.70 15.20
CA ASN A 183 -13.32 6.37 15.71
C ASN A 183 -13.56 6.27 17.22
N GLU A 184 -13.14 7.25 18.01
CA GLU A 184 -13.39 7.27 19.46
C GLU A 184 -14.88 7.26 19.78
N ARG A 185 -15.70 8.03 19.04
CA ARG A 185 -17.16 8.01 19.18
C ARG A 185 -17.77 6.66 18.82
N LEU A 186 -17.27 6.00 17.77
CA LEU A 186 -17.72 4.66 17.40
C LEU A 186 -17.36 3.63 18.46
N LEU A 187 -16.16 3.71 19.04
CA LEU A 187 -15.72 2.82 20.12
C LEU A 187 -16.60 2.95 21.36
N VAL A 188 -16.97 4.17 21.76
CA VAL A 188 -17.89 4.40 22.90
C VAL A 188 -19.25 3.76 22.62
N LYS A 189 -19.84 4.00 21.44
CA LYS A 189 -21.12 3.39 21.05
C LYS A 189 -21.07 1.87 21.00
N LEU A 190 -19.97 1.30 20.50
CA LEU A 190 -19.78 -0.15 20.47
C LEU A 190 -19.69 -0.71 21.88
N LYS A 191 -18.96 -0.05 22.78
CA LYS A 191 -18.83 -0.46 24.18
C LYS A 191 -20.16 -0.41 24.94
N GLU A 192 -20.98 0.62 24.70
CA GLU A 192 -22.33 0.72 25.28
C GLU A 192 -23.26 -0.38 24.76
N LYS A 193 -23.17 -0.69 23.46
CA LYS A 193 -23.97 -1.77 22.88
C LYS A 193 -23.53 -3.14 23.41
N GLU A 194 -22.23 -3.36 23.51
CA GLU A 194 -21.65 -4.59 24.07
C GLU A 194 -22.06 -4.78 25.53
N SER A 195 -22.01 -3.73 26.36
CA SER A 195 -22.42 -3.84 27.76
C SER A 195 -23.92 -4.13 27.92
N LEU A 196 -24.78 -3.53 27.08
CA LEU A 196 -26.20 -3.84 27.05
C LEU A 196 -26.46 -5.29 26.64
N GLN A 197 -25.77 -5.77 25.59
CA GLN A 197 -25.86 -7.17 25.16
C GLN A 197 -25.38 -8.12 26.25
N GLN A 198 -24.29 -7.79 26.94
CA GLN A 198 -23.76 -8.59 28.03
C GLN A 198 -24.74 -8.65 29.22
N GLN A 199 -25.41 -7.54 29.56
CA GLN A 199 -26.47 -7.53 30.57
C GLN A 199 -27.66 -8.40 30.19
N GLN A 200 -28.10 -8.37 28.93
CA GLN A 200 -29.18 -9.23 28.43
C GLN A 200 -28.79 -10.71 28.51
N LEU A 201 -27.56 -11.04 28.12
CA LEU A 201 -27.04 -12.40 28.19
C LEU A 201 -26.95 -12.92 29.63
N LEU A 202 -26.53 -12.08 30.59
CA LEU A 202 -26.51 -12.43 32.01
C LEU A 202 -27.90 -12.74 32.58
N GLN A 203 -28.98 -12.27 31.98
CA GLN A 203 -30.35 -12.63 32.39
C GLN A 203 -30.84 -13.95 31.76
N ILE A 204 -30.39 -14.25 30.54
CA ILE A 204 -30.88 -15.41 29.76
C ILE A 204 -30.06 -16.68 30.03
N LEU A 205 -28.75 -16.55 30.23
CA LEU A 205 -27.84 -17.69 30.37
C LEU A 205 -28.02 -18.49 31.68
N PRO A 206 -28.20 -17.88 32.87
CA PRO A 206 -28.33 -18.63 34.12
C PRO A 206 -29.45 -19.69 34.15
N PRO A 207 -30.69 -19.43 33.69
CA PRO A 207 -31.72 -20.47 33.67
C PRO A 207 -31.39 -21.59 32.68
N MET A 208 -30.74 -21.28 31.55
CA MET A 208 -30.25 -22.29 30.62
C MET A 208 -29.12 -23.14 31.23
N ALA A 209 -28.21 -22.50 31.98
CA ALA A 209 -27.10 -23.17 32.66
C ALA A 209 -27.60 -24.13 33.74
N ARG A 210 -28.59 -23.71 34.54
CA ARG A 210 -29.22 -24.57 35.55
C ARG A 210 -29.92 -25.78 34.92
N LYS A 211 -30.71 -25.55 33.87
CA LYS A 211 -31.35 -26.65 33.14
C LYS A 211 -30.32 -27.64 32.58
N LEU A 212 -29.21 -27.13 32.07
CA LEU A 212 -28.12 -27.97 31.57
C LEU A 212 -27.45 -28.77 32.71
N ALA A 213 -27.20 -28.15 33.86
CA ALA A 213 -26.65 -28.81 35.04
C ALA A 213 -27.58 -29.91 35.59
N GLU A 214 -28.90 -29.67 35.59
CA GLU A 214 -29.93 -30.64 35.99
C GLU A 214 -29.93 -31.86 35.06
N LEU A 215 -29.96 -31.65 33.74
CA LEU A 215 -29.89 -32.74 32.75
C LEU A 215 -28.64 -33.60 32.96
N LEU A 216 -27.47 -32.97 33.19
CA LEU A 216 -26.22 -33.68 33.48
C LEU A 216 -26.30 -34.49 34.78
N GLY A 217 -26.96 -33.96 35.82
CA GLY A 217 -27.18 -34.69 37.08
C GLY A 217 -28.10 -35.90 36.91
N GLU A 218 -29.17 -35.75 36.12
CA GLU A 218 -30.08 -36.85 35.78
C GLU A 218 -29.37 -37.93 34.96
N TYR A 219 -28.55 -37.54 34.01
CA TYR A 219 -27.75 -38.47 33.22
C TYR A 219 -26.78 -39.26 34.10
N ALA A 220 -26.07 -38.59 35.01
CA ALA A 220 -25.13 -39.24 35.92
C ALA A 220 -25.80 -40.26 36.86
N THR A 221 -27.09 -40.08 37.18
CA THR A 221 -27.82 -40.95 38.11
C THR A 221 -28.64 -42.05 37.42
N LYS A 222 -29.23 -41.77 36.25
CA LYS A 222 -30.20 -42.64 35.57
C LYS A 222 -29.74 -43.13 34.19
N GLY A 223 -28.71 -42.52 33.59
CA GLY A 223 -28.17 -42.92 32.28
C GLY A 223 -29.13 -42.76 31.10
N GLY A 224 -30.03 -41.77 31.14
CA GLY A 224 -31.04 -41.54 30.09
C GLY A 224 -30.49 -40.85 28.83
N ASP A 225 -31.29 -40.84 27.75
CA ASP A 225 -30.95 -40.11 26.51
C ASP A 225 -31.26 -38.61 26.66
N ILE A 226 -30.24 -37.83 27.03
CA ILE A 226 -30.34 -36.36 27.23
C ILE A 226 -29.65 -35.55 26.11
N GLU A 227 -28.95 -36.22 25.19
CA GLU A 227 -28.11 -35.58 24.17
C GLU A 227 -28.90 -34.57 23.30
N PRO A 228 -30.10 -34.89 22.77
CA PRO A 228 -30.84 -33.96 21.92
C PRO A 228 -31.16 -32.63 22.61
N GLU A 229 -31.46 -32.67 23.91
CA GLU A 229 -31.83 -31.48 24.68
C GLU A 229 -30.60 -30.64 25.04
N VAL A 230 -29.49 -31.28 25.39
CA VAL A 230 -28.19 -30.60 25.59
C VAL A 230 -27.72 -29.92 24.30
N VAL A 231 -27.81 -30.60 23.16
CA VAL A 231 -27.48 -30.04 21.84
C VAL A 231 -28.39 -28.86 21.50
N GLN A 232 -29.69 -28.95 21.79
CA GLN A 232 -30.64 -27.86 21.55
C GLN A 232 -30.32 -26.62 22.41
N ILE A 233 -29.95 -26.81 23.67
CA ILE A 233 -29.52 -25.73 24.57
C ILE A 233 -28.25 -25.05 24.02
N GLY A 234 -27.25 -25.85 23.59
CA GLY A 234 -26.02 -25.34 22.96
C GLY A 234 -26.30 -24.56 21.66
N ALA A 235 -27.11 -25.12 20.77
CA ALA A 235 -27.51 -24.46 19.53
C ALA A 235 -28.29 -23.15 19.78
N ARG A 236 -29.11 -23.09 20.84
CA ARG A 236 -29.81 -21.86 21.24
C ARG A 236 -28.82 -20.81 21.75
N ALA A 237 -27.85 -21.20 22.58
CA ALA A 237 -26.81 -20.30 23.07
C ALA A 237 -25.95 -19.74 21.92
N TRP A 238 -25.61 -20.59 20.94
CA TRP A 238 -24.93 -20.16 19.72
C TRP A 238 -25.74 -19.12 18.93
N ARG A 239 -27.05 -19.32 18.78
CA ARG A 239 -27.91 -18.34 18.09
C ARG A 239 -28.03 -17.01 18.84
N LEU A 240 -27.88 -17.02 20.17
CA LEU A 240 -28.00 -15.81 21.00
C LEU A 240 -26.74 -14.92 20.95
N GLY A 241 -25.54 -15.52 20.91
CA GLY A 241 -24.31 -14.72 20.83
C GLY A 241 -23.06 -15.53 20.49
N GLY A 242 -23.23 -16.57 19.67
CA GLY A 242 -22.16 -17.37 19.10
C GLY A 242 -21.28 -18.07 20.14
N ILE A 243 -19.97 -18.09 19.86
CA ILE A 243 -18.95 -18.75 20.67
C ILE A 243 -18.94 -18.23 22.12
N ILE A 244 -19.03 -16.91 22.31
CA ILE A 244 -18.89 -16.29 23.64
C ILE A 244 -20.01 -16.77 24.57
N CYS A 245 -21.24 -16.82 24.08
CA CYS A 245 -22.38 -17.32 24.84
C CYS A 245 -22.28 -18.80 25.17
N MET A 246 -21.83 -19.62 24.21
CA MET A 246 -21.64 -21.05 24.47
C MET A 246 -20.59 -21.29 25.55
N ARG A 247 -19.48 -20.54 25.54
CA ARG A 247 -18.45 -20.66 26.59
C ARG A 247 -18.96 -20.22 27.96
N GLN A 248 -19.58 -19.05 28.03
CA GLN A 248 -20.18 -18.58 29.30
C GLN A 248 -21.24 -19.54 29.82
N LEU A 249 -22.06 -20.12 28.93
CA LEU A 249 -23.05 -21.12 29.31
C LEU A 249 -22.40 -22.40 29.86
N HIS A 250 -21.34 -22.88 29.21
CA HIS A 250 -20.56 -24.04 29.65
C HIS A 250 -19.94 -23.80 31.03
N GLU A 251 -19.31 -22.64 31.23
CA GLU A 251 -18.72 -22.24 32.51
C GLU A 251 -19.78 -22.20 33.62
N LEU A 252 -20.88 -21.49 33.39
CA LEU A 252 -22.00 -21.38 34.35
C LEU A 252 -22.63 -22.74 34.67
N ALA A 253 -22.81 -23.61 33.67
CA ALA A 253 -23.38 -24.94 33.86
C ALA A 253 -22.44 -25.86 34.64
N THR A 254 -21.13 -25.77 34.35
CA THR A 254 -20.10 -26.53 35.05
C THR A 254 -20.01 -26.10 36.52
N GLU A 255 -20.10 -24.79 36.80
CA GLU A 255 -20.16 -24.27 38.17
C GLU A 255 -21.41 -24.75 38.91
N ALA A 256 -22.59 -24.57 38.32
CA ALA A 256 -23.86 -25.01 38.92
C ALA A 256 -23.87 -26.53 39.21
N HIS A 257 -23.29 -27.33 38.33
CA HIS A 257 -23.22 -28.77 38.49
C HIS A 257 -22.19 -29.19 39.57
N LYS A 258 -21.06 -28.49 39.69
CA LYS A 258 -20.08 -28.70 40.77
C LYS A 258 -20.67 -28.42 42.14
N GLU A 259 -21.48 -27.37 42.27
CA GLU A 259 -22.21 -27.04 43.50
C GLU A 259 -23.16 -28.19 43.92
N GLN A 260 -23.85 -28.81 42.96
CA GLN A 260 -24.77 -29.92 43.22
C GLN A 260 -24.08 -31.23 43.66
N LEU A 261 -22.86 -31.49 43.18
CA LEU A 261 -22.19 -32.80 43.36
C LEU A 261 -21.19 -32.87 44.52
N GLN A 262 -21.06 -31.82 45.34
CA GLN A 262 -20.19 -31.78 46.53
C GLN A 262 -18.76 -32.32 46.28
N GLY A 263 -18.17 -32.02 45.12
CA GLY A 263 -16.77 -32.37 44.81
C GLY A 263 -16.52 -33.77 44.22
N ARG A 264 -17.55 -34.50 43.78
CA ARG A 264 -17.34 -35.70 42.94
C ARG A 264 -16.74 -35.32 41.58
N ARG A 265 -15.97 -36.23 40.96
CA ARG A 265 -15.33 -36.02 39.65
C ARG A 265 -16.40 -35.76 38.58
N PHE A 266 -16.41 -34.54 38.04
CA PHE A 266 -17.19 -34.14 36.88
C PHE A 266 -16.48 -34.59 35.60
N ILE A 267 -17.18 -35.33 34.75
CA ILE A 267 -16.74 -35.62 33.38
C ILE A 267 -17.49 -34.64 32.47
N ASP A 268 -16.75 -33.85 31.70
CA ASP A 268 -17.29 -32.82 30.82
C ASP A 268 -17.91 -33.44 29.56
N HIS A 269 -19.09 -34.03 29.71
CA HIS A 269 -19.85 -34.60 28.60
C HIS A 269 -20.38 -33.52 27.64
N ILE A 270 -20.48 -32.26 28.09
CA ILE A 270 -20.89 -31.13 27.23
C ILE A 270 -19.87 -30.95 26.10
N ALA A 271 -18.57 -31.06 26.42
CA ALA A 271 -17.50 -30.93 25.42
C ALA A 271 -17.65 -31.91 24.25
N PHE A 272 -18.15 -33.12 24.52
CA PHE A 272 -18.40 -34.13 23.50
C PHE A 272 -19.67 -33.85 22.71
N TRP A 273 -20.79 -33.52 23.38
CA TRP A 273 -22.07 -33.31 22.71
C TRP A 273 -22.16 -32.00 21.93
N TRP A 274 -21.37 -31.00 22.29
CA TRP A 274 -21.28 -29.74 21.55
C TRP A 274 -20.12 -29.73 20.56
N ASP A 275 -19.45 -30.87 20.34
CA ASP A 275 -18.50 -30.99 19.25
C ASP A 275 -19.22 -30.76 17.91
N GLY A 276 -18.64 -29.93 17.06
CA GLY A 276 -19.28 -29.47 15.81
C GLY A 276 -20.21 -28.26 15.92
N ILE A 277 -20.58 -27.78 17.12
CA ILE A 277 -21.31 -26.50 17.28
C ILE A 277 -20.31 -25.34 17.38
N GLY A 278 -19.61 -25.07 16.29
CA GLY A 278 -18.57 -24.04 16.23
C GLY A 278 -17.33 -24.35 17.07
N SER A 279 -16.34 -23.45 17.08
CA SER A 279 -15.04 -23.64 17.73
C SER A 279 -14.98 -23.08 19.16
N TRP A 280 -15.99 -23.37 19.99
CA TRP A 280 -16.15 -22.70 21.29
C TRP A 280 -15.07 -23.07 22.32
N GLN A 281 -14.44 -24.23 22.15
CA GLN A 281 -13.31 -24.70 22.95
C GLN A 281 -11.98 -24.02 22.60
N ALA A 282 -11.88 -23.39 21.42
CA ALA A 282 -10.63 -22.74 20.99
C ALA A 282 -10.41 -21.44 21.79
N PRO A 283 -9.22 -21.21 22.38
CA PRO A 283 -8.94 -19.97 23.11
C PRO A 283 -9.19 -18.75 22.22
N LEU A 284 -9.80 -17.70 22.77
CA LEU A 284 -10.09 -16.50 21.99
C LEU A 284 -8.76 -15.89 21.54
N LEU A 285 -8.66 -15.50 20.27
CA LEU A 285 -7.44 -14.95 19.67
C LEU A 285 -6.92 -13.71 20.43
N VAL A 286 -7.83 -12.96 21.05
CA VAL A 286 -7.55 -11.82 21.94
C VAL A 286 -6.83 -12.25 23.22
N GLU A 287 -7.15 -13.42 23.75
CA GLU A 287 -6.58 -13.97 24.98
C GLU A 287 -5.20 -14.60 24.74
N THR A 288 -4.97 -15.11 23.52
CA THR A 288 -3.65 -15.52 23.05
C THR A 288 -2.75 -14.30 22.86
N LEU A 289 -3.24 -13.25 22.19
CA LEU A 289 -2.49 -12.01 21.99
C LEU A 289 -2.12 -11.30 23.30
N ARG A 290 -3.02 -11.32 24.30
CA ARG A 290 -2.77 -10.75 25.64
C ARG A 290 -1.76 -11.56 26.47
N LYS A 291 -1.60 -12.86 26.20
CA LYS A 291 -0.58 -13.70 26.86
C LYS A 291 0.79 -13.63 26.20
N THR A 292 0.85 -13.15 24.95
CA THR A 292 2.09 -13.01 24.17
C THR A 292 2.64 -11.59 24.08
N ALA A 293 1.96 -10.61 24.68
CA ALA A 293 2.39 -9.22 24.81
C ALA A 293 2.81 -8.93 26.25
#